data_AF-A0A432XTW9-F1
#
_entry.id   AF-A0A432XTW9-F1
#
_cell.length_a   1.000
_cell.length_b   1.000
_cell.length_c   1.000
_cell.angle_alpha   90.00
_cell.angle_beta   90.00
_cell.angle_gamma   90.00
#
_symmetry.space_group_name_H-M   'P 1'
#
loop_
_entity.id
_entity.type
_entity.pdbx_description
1 polymer ?
#
loop_
_entity_poly.entity_id
_entity_poly.type
_entity_poly.pdbx_seq_one_letter_code
_entity_poly.pdbx_strand_id
1 'polypeptide(L)'
;MKRLQSDINNHPGMWTYNGQHPETATNAIAPSSLSAALEAAVHSIGQRWITVIGGHSHFVQQLVDAGIPRQRIRWLRPGKTHDRAWALEQAVLSGTSDVVVAWVSGFDKRAVQRIRLSSRLSQTQSFMFEEDVLTPHLH
;
A
#
# COMPACT_ATOMS: atom_id res chain seq x y z
N MET A 1 28.39 57.87 -7.65
CA MET A 1 27.38 56.97 -8.23
C MET A 1 27.26 55.74 -7.33
N LYS A 2 26.13 55.59 -6.61
CA LYS A 2 25.87 54.45 -5.71
C LYS A 2 25.43 53.24 -6.55
N ARG A 3 26.16 52.12 -6.47
CA ARG A 3 25.65 50.80 -6.91
C ARG A 3 25.03 50.12 -5.70
N LEU A 4 23.73 49.83 -5.80
CA LEU A 4 22.96 49.05 -4.84
C LEU A 4 23.48 47.61 -4.84
N GLN A 5 23.91 47.13 -3.68
CA GLN A 5 24.05 45.70 -3.42
C GLN A 5 22.64 45.15 -3.24
N SER A 6 22.25 44.21 -4.09
CA SER A 6 20.99 43.48 -3.97
C SER A 6 21.20 42.28 -3.07
N ASP A 7 20.54 42.29 -1.91
CA ASP A 7 20.50 41.19 -0.96
C ASP A 7 19.87 39.93 -1.59
N ILE A 8 20.65 38.87 -1.74
CA ILE A 8 20.25 37.59 -2.38
C ILE A 8 19.35 36.74 -1.46
N ASN A 9 19.12 37.15 -0.21
CA ASN A 9 18.63 36.25 0.84
C ASN A 9 17.14 36.34 1.17
N ASN A 10 16.28 36.93 0.33
CA ASN A 10 14.85 36.93 0.62
C ASN A 10 13.95 36.93 -0.63
N HIS A 11 13.84 35.76 -1.29
CA HIS A 11 12.71 35.50 -2.19
C HIS A 11 11.71 34.56 -1.49
N PRO A 12 10.42 34.91 -1.42
CA PRO A 12 9.39 34.19 -0.66
C PRO A 12 8.89 32.89 -1.35
N GLY A 13 9.75 32.25 -2.15
CA GLY A 13 9.39 31.07 -2.96
C GLY A 13 10.41 29.94 -2.94
N MET A 14 11.57 30.10 -2.29
CA MET A 14 12.53 29.02 -2.14
C MET A 14 12.41 28.40 -0.75
N TRP A 15 11.61 27.35 -0.66
CA TRP A 15 11.67 26.43 0.47
C TRP A 15 13.04 25.74 0.42
N THR A 16 14.00 26.26 1.18
CA THR A 16 15.22 25.53 1.49
C THR A 16 14.80 24.36 2.37
N TYR A 17 14.61 23.20 1.74
CA TYR A 17 14.42 21.95 2.46
C TYR A 17 15.75 21.57 3.12
N ASN A 18 16.01 22.16 4.29
CA ASN A 18 17.06 21.70 5.19
C ASN A 18 16.44 20.73 6.20
N GLY A 19 15.87 19.65 5.68
CA GLY A 19 15.27 18.58 6.46
C GLY A 19 16.30 17.50 6.76
N GLN A 20 17.24 17.78 7.67
CA GLN A 20 17.84 16.70 8.46
C GLN A 20 16.75 16.21 9.43
N HIS A 21 15.83 15.38 8.92
CA HIS A 21 15.02 14.55 9.78
C HIS A 21 15.80 13.25 10.03
N PRO A 22 15.94 12.79 11.29
CA PRO A 22 16.36 11.44 11.54
C PRO A 22 15.31 10.53 10.91
N GLU A 23 15.68 9.91 9.81
CA GLU A 23 14.88 8.95 9.07
C GLU A 23 14.83 7.63 9.85
N THR A 24 14.10 7.63 10.96
CA THR A 24 13.40 6.46 11.50
C THR A 24 12.10 6.20 10.73
N ALA A 25 12.07 6.55 9.44
CA ALA A 25 11.08 6.04 8.51
C ALA A 25 11.50 4.61 8.18
N THR A 26 11.08 3.66 9.02
CA THR A 26 11.13 2.23 8.73
C THR A 26 10.80 2.04 7.26
N ASN A 27 11.81 1.58 6.53
CA ASN A 27 11.76 1.27 5.11
C ASN A 27 10.88 0.02 4.91
N ALA A 28 9.61 0.07 5.31
CA ALA A 28 8.68 -1.03 5.14
C ALA A 28 8.07 -0.96 3.74
N ILE A 29 8.90 -1.14 2.72
CA ILE A 29 8.47 -2.12 1.72
C ILE A 29 8.72 -3.43 2.45
N ALA A 30 7.71 -3.89 3.20
CA ALA A 30 7.80 -5.20 3.82
C ALA A 30 8.17 -6.20 2.71
N PRO A 31 9.04 -7.20 2.99
CA PRO A 31 9.27 -8.26 2.02
C PRO A 31 7.91 -8.75 1.53
N SER A 32 7.70 -8.77 0.22
CA SER A 32 6.45 -9.20 -0.40
C SER A 32 6.35 -10.73 -0.29
N SER A 33 6.30 -11.24 0.94
CA SER A 33 6.02 -12.62 1.25
C SER A 33 4.63 -12.72 1.83
N LEU A 34 3.94 -13.82 1.53
CA LEU A 34 2.62 -14.09 2.11
C LEU A 34 2.69 -14.23 3.63
N SER A 35 3.83 -14.71 4.18
CA SER A 35 4.06 -14.80 5.61
C SER A 35 4.09 -13.41 6.28
N ALA A 36 4.76 -12.43 5.69
CA ALA A 36 4.80 -11.07 6.23
C ALA A 36 3.43 -10.39 6.16
N ALA A 37 2.66 -10.65 5.10
CA ALA A 37 1.29 -10.16 4.98
C ALA A 37 0.37 -10.76 6.06
N LEU A 38 0.50 -12.06 6.31
CA LEU A 38 -0.23 -12.76 7.37
C LEU A 38 0.15 -12.23 8.76
N GLU A 39 1.45 -12.08 9.02
CA GLU A 39 1.96 -11.56 10.29
C GLU A 39 1.45 -10.14 10.56
N ALA A 40 1.51 -9.24 9.56
CA ALA A 40 0.97 -7.90 9.68
C ALA A 40 -0.53 -7.91 9.97
N ALA A 41 -1.30 -8.79 9.32
CA ALA A 41 -2.73 -8.91 9.56
C ALA A 41 -3.04 -9.40 10.99
N VAL A 42 -2.29 -10.40 11.48
CA VAL A 42 -2.44 -10.94 12.85
C VAL A 42 -2.08 -9.90 13.91
N HIS A 43 -1.02 -9.11 13.69
CA HIS A 43 -0.60 -8.07 14.63
C HIS A 43 -1.38 -6.74 14.48
N SER A 44 -2.35 -6.67 13.55
CA SER A 44 -3.17 -5.49 13.41
C SER A 44 -4.13 -5.33 14.60
N ILE A 45 -3.78 -4.38 15.48
CA ILE A 45 -4.55 -4.09 16.70
C ILE A 45 -5.82 -3.26 16.44
N GLY A 46 -6.01 -2.76 15.22
CA GLY A 46 -7.17 -1.95 14.85
C GLY A 46 -8.46 -2.76 14.72
N GLN A 47 -9.56 -2.06 14.50
CA GLN A 47 -10.86 -2.64 14.14
C GLN A 47 -11.18 -2.44 12.65
N ARG A 48 -10.20 -1.97 11.86
CA ARG A 48 -10.40 -1.72 10.44
C ARG A 48 -10.29 -3.04 9.68
N TRP A 49 -10.66 -3.00 8.41
CA TRP A 49 -10.70 -4.18 7.56
C TRP A 49 -9.29 -4.75 7.29
N ILE A 50 -9.23 -6.08 7.15
CA ILE A 50 -8.18 -6.77 6.41
C ILE A 50 -8.73 -7.00 5.01
N THR A 51 -8.30 -6.17 4.06
CA THR A 51 -8.83 -6.21 2.70
C THR A 51 -7.96 -7.11 1.84
N VAL A 52 -8.56 -8.13 1.24
CA VAL A 52 -7.94 -9.03 0.27
C VAL A 52 -8.50 -8.70 -1.11
N ILE A 53 -7.65 -8.48 -2.10
CA ILE A 53 -8.06 -8.10 -3.47
C ILE A 53 -7.50 -9.12 -4.46
N GLY A 54 -8.39 -9.78 -5.21
CA GLY A 54 -8.02 -10.95 -5.99
C GLY A 54 -7.59 -12.10 -5.07
N GLY A 55 -6.56 -12.84 -5.47
CA GLY A 55 -6.03 -13.96 -4.70
C GLY A 55 -6.99 -15.15 -4.62
N HIS A 56 -6.55 -16.17 -3.88
CA HIS A 56 -7.26 -17.43 -3.74
C HIS A 56 -7.96 -17.52 -2.38
N SER A 57 -9.04 -18.31 -2.33
CA SER A 57 -9.76 -18.61 -1.08
C SER A 57 -8.85 -19.16 0.02
N HIS A 58 -7.76 -19.83 -0.35
CA HIS A 58 -6.77 -20.36 0.58
C HIS A 58 -6.15 -19.29 1.48
N PHE A 59 -5.79 -18.11 0.94
CA PHE A 59 -5.22 -17.04 1.77
C PHE A 59 -6.26 -16.46 2.73
N VAL A 60 -7.50 -16.30 2.27
CA VAL A 60 -8.60 -15.88 3.14
C VAL A 60 -8.82 -16.89 4.27
N GLN A 61 -8.72 -18.19 3.97
CA GLN A 61 -8.83 -19.23 4.99
C GLN A 61 -7.65 -19.19 5.97
N GLN A 62 -6.41 -18.97 5.50
CA GLN A 62 -5.25 -18.78 6.37
C GLN A 62 -5.42 -17.61 7.35
N LEU A 63 -6.02 -16.49 6.92
CA LEU A 63 -6.34 -15.37 7.82
C LEU A 63 -7.33 -15.78 8.92
N VAL A 64 -8.35 -16.56 8.55
CA VAL A 64 -9.34 -17.08 9.51
C VAL A 64 -8.69 -18.06 10.49
N ASP A 65 -7.88 -18.98 9.99
CA ASP A 65 -7.17 -19.98 10.80
C ASP A 65 -6.16 -19.33 11.75
N ALA A 66 -5.60 -18.18 11.37
CA ALA A 66 -4.76 -17.35 12.22
C ALA A 66 -5.55 -16.51 13.26
N GLY A 67 -6.87 -16.69 13.37
CA GLY A 67 -7.72 -16.08 14.39
C GLY A 67 -8.33 -14.74 14.00
N ILE A 68 -8.20 -14.30 12.74
CA ILE A 68 -8.84 -13.05 12.29
C ILE A 68 -10.34 -13.31 12.08
N PRO A 69 -11.24 -12.54 12.73
CA PRO A 69 -12.68 -12.72 12.56
C PRO A 69 -13.08 -12.54 11.10
N ARG A 70 -13.88 -13.45 10.54
CA ARG A 70 -14.39 -13.34 9.15
C ARG A 70 -15.06 -11.99 8.87
N GLN A 71 -15.72 -11.42 9.88
CA GLN A 71 -16.36 -10.10 9.83
C GLN A 71 -15.39 -8.92 9.71
N ARG A 72 -14.08 -9.12 9.94
CA ARG A 72 -13.02 -8.15 9.68
C ARG A 72 -12.31 -8.37 8.34
N ILE A 73 -12.63 -9.44 7.62
CA ILE A 73 -11.99 -9.75 6.34
C ILE A 73 -12.91 -9.30 5.21
N ARG A 74 -12.42 -8.39 4.38
CA ARG A 74 -13.11 -7.94 3.17
C ARG A 74 -12.42 -8.56 1.96
N TRP A 75 -13.07 -9.51 1.29
CA TRP A 75 -12.51 -10.11 0.08
C TRP A 75 -13.18 -9.55 -1.19
N LEU A 76 -12.42 -8.79 -1.97
CA LEU A 76 -12.82 -8.24 -3.26
C LEU A 76 -12.29 -9.14 -4.38
N ARG A 77 -13.15 -9.55 -5.31
CA ARG A 77 -12.78 -10.39 -6.46
C ARG A 77 -13.10 -9.74 -7.82
N PRO A 78 -12.49 -8.59 -8.16
CA PRO A 78 -12.66 -8.02 -9.50
C PRO A 78 -12.12 -8.97 -10.57
N GLY A 79 -12.89 -9.14 -11.65
CA GLY A 79 -12.56 -10.06 -12.74
C GLY A 79 -11.41 -9.59 -13.64
N LYS A 80 -11.20 -8.26 -13.77
CA LYS A 80 -10.15 -7.68 -14.62
C LYS A 80 -9.00 -7.14 -13.78
N THR A 81 -7.78 -7.25 -14.30
CA THR A 81 -6.55 -6.74 -13.65
C THR A 81 -6.62 -5.25 -13.33
N HIS A 82 -7.11 -4.43 -14.27
CA HIS A 82 -7.26 -2.99 -14.06
C HIS A 82 -8.18 -2.67 -12.86
N ASP A 83 -9.27 -3.41 -12.72
CA ASP A 83 -10.22 -3.22 -11.62
C ASP A 83 -9.59 -3.59 -10.27
N ARG A 84 -8.65 -4.54 -10.24
CA ARG A 84 -7.90 -4.88 -9.03
C ARG A 84 -6.89 -3.81 -8.64
N ALA A 85 -6.18 -3.23 -9.62
CA ALA A 85 -5.27 -2.12 -9.38
C ALA A 85 -6.00 -0.89 -8.83
N TRP A 86 -7.15 -0.57 -9.42
CA TRP A 86 -8.02 0.49 -8.94
C TRP A 86 -8.58 0.19 -7.55
N ALA A 87 -9.07 -1.04 -7.30
CA ALA A 87 -9.55 -1.45 -5.99
C ALA A 87 -8.47 -1.35 -4.89
N LEU A 88 -7.22 -1.69 -5.21
CA LEU A 88 -6.08 -1.52 -4.30
C LEU A 88 -5.87 -0.06 -3.95
N GLU A 89 -5.84 0.81 -4.96
CA GLU A 89 -5.69 2.24 -4.75
C GLU A 89 -6.83 2.80 -3.87
N GLN A 90 -8.08 2.42 -4.13
CA GLN A 90 -9.22 2.85 -3.31
C GLN A 90 -9.16 2.31 -1.87
N ALA A 91 -8.80 1.03 -1.70
CA ALA A 91 -8.71 0.41 -0.39
C ALA A 91 -7.67 1.10 0.50
N VAL A 92 -6.52 1.47 -0.07
CA VAL A 92 -5.47 2.20 0.63
C VAL A 92 -5.89 3.65 0.89
N LEU A 93 -6.36 4.37 -0.13
CA LEU A 93 -6.76 5.78 0.00
C LEU A 93 -7.87 6.01 1.04
N SER A 94 -8.82 5.08 1.13
CA SER A 94 -9.95 5.20 2.05
C SER A 94 -9.56 5.15 3.54
N GLY A 95 -8.39 4.58 3.87
CA GLY A 95 -7.95 4.38 5.25
C GLY A 95 -8.84 3.48 6.11
N THR A 96 -9.79 2.77 5.49
CA THR A 96 -10.70 1.86 6.19
C THR A 96 -10.11 0.47 6.40
N SER A 97 -8.84 0.26 6.07
CA SER A 97 -8.15 -1.02 6.24
C SER A 97 -6.87 -0.84 7.04
N ASP A 98 -6.62 -1.77 7.96
CA ASP A 98 -5.34 -1.85 8.66
C ASP A 98 -4.30 -2.50 7.73
N VAL A 99 -4.72 -3.56 7.02
CA VAL A 99 -3.90 -4.28 6.05
C VAL A 99 -4.67 -4.45 4.73
N VAL A 100 -3.97 -4.24 3.62
CA VAL A 100 -4.45 -4.56 2.27
C VAL A 100 -3.48 -5.53 1.60
N VAL A 101 -4.00 -6.66 1.13
CA VAL A 101 -3.25 -7.70 0.44
C VAL A 101 -3.84 -7.88 -0.95
N ALA A 102 -3.05 -7.70 -2.00
CA ALA A 102 -3.58 -7.65 -3.36
C ALA A 102 -2.76 -8.50 -4.35
N TRP A 103 -3.45 -9.27 -5.19
CA TRP A 103 -2.89 -9.95 -6.36
C TRP A 103 -3.19 -9.14 -7.61
N VAL A 104 -2.19 -8.39 -8.06
CA VAL A 104 -2.31 -7.41 -9.14
C VAL A 104 -1.06 -7.46 -10.00
N SER A 105 -1.24 -7.48 -11.31
CA SER A 105 -0.17 -7.40 -12.31
C SER A 105 -0.17 -6.07 -13.04
N GLY A 106 0.97 -5.70 -13.62
CA GLY A 106 1.05 -4.56 -14.55
C GLY A 106 1.09 -3.16 -13.93
N PHE A 107 1.62 -3.00 -12.71
CA PHE A 107 1.85 -1.66 -12.16
C PHE A 107 3.05 -0.96 -12.80
N ASP A 108 2.86 0.30 -13.18
CA ASP A 108 3.99 1.19 -13.47
C ASP A 108 4.62 1.72 -12.16
N LYS A 109 5.84 2.25 -12.26
CA LYS A 109 6.58 2.80 -11.11
C LYS A 109 5.81 3.93 -10.40
N ARG A 110 5.02 4.71 -11.14
CA ARG A 110 4.28 5.86 -10.62
C ARG A 110 3.11 5.40 -9.75
N ALA A 111 2.39 4.36 -10.16
CA ALA A 111 1.32 3.74 -9.42
C ALA A 111 1.82 3.14 -8.11
N VAL A 112 2.97 2.42 -8.14
CA VAL A 112 3.61 1.91 -6.91
C VAL A 112 3.96 3.05 -5.95
N GLN A 113 4.55 4.13 -6.44
CA GLN A 113 4.86 5.30 -5.60
C GLN A 113 3.61 5.94 -5.01
N ARG A 114 2.53 6.08 -5.80
CA ARG A 114 1.26 6.63 -5.33
C ARG A 114 0.67 5.78 -4.22
N ILE A 115 0.63 4.46 -4.40
CA ILE A 115 0.16 3.55 -3.34
C ILE A 115 1.03 3.67 -2.09
N ARG A 116 2.36 3.72 -2.23
CA ARG A 116 3.27 3.88 -1.09
C ARG A 116 3.04 5.19 -0.32
N LEU A 117 2.71 6.27 -1.02
CA LEU A 117 2.36 7.55 -0.39
C LEU A 117 1.01 7.45 0.33
N SER A 118 -0.01 6.92 -0.35
CA SER A 118 -1.34 6.72 0.23
C SER A 118 -1.31 5.83 1.47
N SER A 119 -0.57 4.71 1.44
CA SER A 119 -0.41 3.78 2.57
C SER A 119 0.16 4.47 3.81
N ARG A 120 1.09 5.40 3.62
CA ARG A 120 1.66 6.18 4.74
C ARG A 120 0.66 7.16 5.32
N LEU A 121 -0.09 7.86 4.45
CA LEU A 121 -1.11 8.82 4.89
C LEU A 121 -2.28 8.14 5.59
N SER A 122 -2.72 7.00 5.09
CA SER A 122 -3.85 6.24 5.62
C SER A 122 -3.50 5.34 6.82
N GLN A 123 -2.20 5.20 7.11
CA GLN A 123 -1.66 4.23 8.07
C GLN A 123 -2.08 2.79 7.75
N THR A 124 -2.08 2.45 6.47
CA THR A 124 -2.46 1.12 5.96
C THR A 124 -1.23 0.37 5.49
N GLN A 125 -1.03 -0.86 5.98
CA GLN A 125 0.02 -1.73 5.46
C GLN A 125 -0.45 -2.38 4.15
N SER A 126 0.33 -2.28 3.08
CA SER A 126 -0.04 -2.79 1.76
C SER A 126 0.96 -3.82 1.25
N PHE A 127 0.46 -5.00 0.86
CA PHE A 127 1.23 -6.10 0.28
C PHE A 127 0.71 -6.41 -1.13
N MET A 128 1.63 -6.55 -2.09
CA MET A 128 1.30 -6.81 -3.50
C MET A 128 2.01 -8.07 -3.95
N PHE A 129 1.27 -8.91 -4.67
CA PHE A 129 1.73 -10.15 -5.26
C PHE A 129 1.36 -10.18 -6.73
N GLU A 130 2.20 -10.79 -7.56
CA GLU A 130 1.81 -11.11 -8.93
C GLU A 130 0.80 -12.25 -8.91
N GLU A 131 -0.20 -12.19 -9.79
CA GLU A 131 -1.07 -13.32 -10.05
C GLU A 131 -0.26 -14.39 -10.77
N ASP A 132 -0.22 -15.60 -10.20
CA ASP A 132 0.47 -16.71 -10.84
C ASP A 132 -0.25 -17.05 -12.15
N VAL A 133 0.37 -16.70 -13.27
CA VAL A 133 -0.22 -16.84 -14.62
C VAL A 133 -0.19 -18.30 -15.10
N LEU A 134 0.25 -19.26 -14.27
CA LEU A 134 0.42 -20.67 -14.63
C LEU A 134 -0.89 -21.50 -14.68
N THR A 135 -2.04 -20.89 -14.87
CA THR A 135 -3.24 -21.60 -15.36
C THR A 135 -3.69 -21.02 -16.70
N PRO A 136 -3.08 -21.47 -17.82
CA PRO A 136 -3.71 -21.28 -19.11
C PRO A 136 -5.05 -22.01 -19.09
N HIS A 137 -6.05 -21.31 -19.59
CA HIS A 137 -7.42 -21.75 -19.80
C HIS A 137 -7.40 -23.10 -20.55
N LEU A 138 -7.64 -24.21 -19.84
CA LEU A 138 -8.04 -25.46 -20.49
C LEU A 138 -9.53 -25.33 -20.77
N HIS A 139 -9.86 -24.98 -22.00
CA HIS A 139 -11.18 -25.11 -22.59
C HIS A 139 -11.08 -25.61 -24.02
#